data_AF-A0A842V080-F1
#
_entry.id   AF-A0A842V080-F1
#
_cell.length_a   1.000
_cell.length_b   1.000
_cell.length_c   1.000
_cell.angle_alpha   90.00
_cell.angle_beta   90.00
_cell.angle_gamma   90.00
#
_symmetry.space_group_name_H-M   'P 1'
#
loop_
_entity.id
_entity.type
_entity.pdbx_description
1 polymer ?
#
loop_
_entity_poly.entity_id
_entity_poly.type
_entity_poly.pdbx_seq_one_letter_code
_entity_poly.pdbx_strand_id
1 'polypeptide(L)' 'MNYDLELERVKEEAGKADTVLIQLPAGLRTHALKIARVINEAGAEPVIWAGSCYGACDLPDYECDLLIHFGHEEFTSS' A
#
# COMPACT_ATOMS: atom_id res chain seq x y z
N MET A 1 18.27 -7.77 4.90
CA MET A 1 17.24 -6.75 5.17
C MET A 1 15.90 -7.46 5.28
N ASN A 2 15.39 -7.58 6.50
CA ASN A 2 14.09 -8.19 6.77
C ASN A 2 13.08 -7.05 6.71
N TYR A 3 12.36 -6.91 5.60
CA TYR A 3 11.28 -5.93 5.50
C TYR A 3 10.11 -6.45 6.33
N ASP A 4 9.82 -5.78 7.43
CA ASP A 4 8.58 -6.02 8.16
C ASP A 4 7.47 -5.23 7.47
N LEU A 5 6.54 -5.94 6.84
CA LEU A 5 5.44 -5.34 6.07
C LEU A 5 4.27 -4.93 6.98
N GLU A 6 4.41 -5.05 8.30
CA GLU A 6 3.39 -4.73 9.30
C GLU A 6 1.99 -5.22 8.89
N LEU A 7 1.89 -6.48 8.44
CA LEU A 7 0.66 -7.01 7.84
C LEU A 7 -0.54 -6.97 8.79
N GLU A 8 -0.30 -7.05 10.09
CA GLU A 8 -1.36 -6.92 11.10
C GLU A 8 -1.96 -5.51 11.09
N ARG A 9 -1.11 -4.48 11.07
CA ARG A 9 -1.53 -3.08 10.99
C ARG A 9 -2.22 -2.78 9.66
N VAL A 10 -1.70 -3.32 8.55
CA VAL A 10 -2.36 -3.22 7.23
C VAL A 10 -3.77 -3.79 7.31
N LYS A 11 -3.96 -4.94 7.96
CA LYS A 11 -5.27 -5.58 8.12
C LYS A 11 -6.22 -4.73 8.96
N GLU A 12 -5.75 -4.18 10.08
CA GLU A 12 -6.56 -3.34 10.96
C GLU A 12 -7.01 -2.04 10.29
N GLU A 13 -6.12 -1.37 9.55
CA GLU A 13 -6.44 -0.13 8.85
C GLU A 13 -7.30 -0.38 7.61
N ALA A 14 -7.01 -1.46 6.86
CA ALA A 14 -7.82 -1.85 5.71
C ALA A 14 -9.27 -2.16 6.10
N GLY A 15 -9.51 -2.79 7.25
CA GLY A 15 -10.87 -3.07 7.72
C GLY A 15 -11.72 -1.83 8.04
N LYS A 16 -11.12 -0.62 8.00
CA LYS A 16 -11.82 0.66 8.20
C LYS A 16 -12.10 1.41 6.89
N ALA A 17 -11.67 0.87 5.75
CA ALA A 17 -11.76 1.46 4.43
C ALA A 17 -12.54 0.55 3.48
N ASP A 18 -13.23 1.13 2.47
CA ASP A 18 -13.90 0.34 1.44
C ASP A 18 -12.89 -0.04 0.35
N THR A 19 -12.07 0.93 -0.08
CA THR A 19 -11.02 0.72 -1.09
C THR A 19 -9.63 1.15 -0.62
N VAL A 20 -8.64 0.27 -0.79
CA VAL A 20 -7.26 0.49 -0.33
C VAL A 20 -6.27 0.45 -1.51
N LEU A 21 -5.63 1.58 -1.78
CA LEU A 21 -4.58 1.70 -2.78
C LEU A 21 -3.21 1.34 -2.18
N ILE A 22 -2.46 0.48 -2.88
CA ILE A 22 -1.17 -0.05 -2.44
C ILE A 22 -0.10 0.45 -3.39
N GLN A 23 0.83 1.27 -2.90
CA GLN A 23 1.99 1.74 -3.67
C GLN A 23 3.25 1.01 -3.20
N LEU A 24 3.94 0.35 -4.14
CA LEU A 24 5.11 -0.50 -3.86
C LEU A 24 6.29 -0.15 -4.77
N PRO A 25 7.53 -0.09 -4.26
CA PRO A 25 8.72 0.05 -5.08
C PRO A 25 8.97 -1.25 -5.86
N ALA A 26 9.77 -1.17 -6.92
CA ALA A 26 10.10 -2.32 -7.77
C ALA A 26 10.58 -3.55 -6.97
N GLY A 27 11.34 -3.35 -5.90
CA GLY A 27 11.86 -4.43 -5.04
C GLY A 27 10.83 -5.11 -4.14
N LEU A 28 9.65 -4.51 -3.92
CA LEU A 28 8.60 -5.08 -3.06
C LEU A 28 7.37 -5.54 -3.85
N ARG A 29 7.38 -5.47 -5.18
CA ARG A 29 6.27 -5.92 -6.03
C ARG A 29 5.91 -7.39 -5.83
N THR A 30 6.87 -8.23 -5.45
CA THR A 30 6.64 -9.66 -5.10
C THR A 30 5.72 -9.83 -3.89
N HIS A 31 5.67 -8.85 -3.00
CA HIS A 31 4.80 -8.85 -1.81
C HIS A 31 3.42 -8.22 -2.07
N ALA A 32 3.21 -7.59 -3.23
CA ALA A 32 1.95 -6.92 -3.57
C ALA A 32 0.73 -7.83 -3.44
N LEU A 33 0.84 -9.05 -3.98
CA LEU A 33 -0.23 -10.04 -3.93
C LEU A 33 -0.52 -10.51 -2.49
N LYS A 34 0.50 -10.59 -1.64
CA LYS A 34 0.35 -10.96 -0.23
C LYS A 34 -0.40 -9.87 0.53
N ILE A 35 -0.04 -8.61 0.31
CA ILE A 35 -0.67 -7.44 0.93
C ILE A 35 -2.13 -7.31 0.47
N ALA A 36 -2.36 -7.41 -0.85
CA ALA A 36 -3.69 -7.37 -1.42
C ALA A 36 -4.62 -8.46 -0.84
N ARG A 37 -4.09 -9.68 -0.68
CA ARG A 37 -4.85 -10.76 -0.04
C ARG A 37 -5.24 -10.42 1.40
N VAL A 38 -4.33 -9.87 2.20
CA VAL A 38 -4.62 -9.48 3.59
C VAL A 38 -5.69 -8.39 3.67
N ILE A 39 -5.63 -7.40 2.77
CA ILE A 39 -6.63 -6.32 2.65
C ILE A 39 -8.00 -6.90 2.27
N ASN A 40 -8.02 -7.83 1.31
CA ASN A 40 -9.25 -8.51 0.91
C ASN A 40 -9.84 -9.34 2.05
N GLU A 41 -9.00 -10.04 2.81
CA GLU A 41 -9.41 -10.77 4.03
C GLU A 41 -9.89 -9.84 5.16
N ALA A 42 -9.54 -8.54 5.12
CA ALA A 42 -10.05 -7.53 6.03
C ALA A 42 -11.44 -6.98 5.62
N GLY A 43 -11.89 -7.28 4.41
CA GLY A 43 -13.17 -6.83 3.86
C GLY A 43 -13.10 -5.60 2.96
N ALA A 44 -11.90 -5.15 2.58
CA ALA A 44 -11.70 -4.00 1.70
C ALA A 44 -11.22 -4.44 0.30
N GLU A 45 -11.40 -3.57 -0.70
CA GLU A 45 -10.95 -3.80 -2.07
C GLU A 45 -9.49 -3.34 -2.25
N PRO A 46 -8.52 -4.26 -2.50
CA PRO A 46 -7.14 -3.89 -2.73
C PRO A 46 -6.89 -3.44 -4.17
N VAL A 47 -6.24 -2.30 -4.34
CA VAL A 47 -5.83 -1.76 -5.64
C VAL A 47 -4.32 -1.61 -5.66
N ILE A 48 -3.62 -2.35 -6.52
CA ILE A 48 -2.15 -2.29 -6.60
C ILE A 48 -1.74 -1.23 -7.62
N TRP A 49 -1.12 -0.15 -7.15
CA TRP A 49 -0.54 0.88 -8.01
C TRP A 49 0.84 0.45 -8.51
N ALA A 50 0.92 0.05 -9.78
CA ALA A 50 2.15 -0.38 -10.44
C ALA A 50 2.88 0.74 -11.22
N GLY A 51 2.41 1.99 -11.13
CA GLY A 51 2.98 3.15 -11.81
C GLY A 51 4.43 3.42 -11.41
N SER A 52 5.22 3.97 -12.34
CA SER A 52 6.56 4.46 -12.02
C SER A 52 6.46 5.82 -11.33
N CYS A 53 6.91 5.94 -10.08
CA CYS A 53 7.05 7.23 -9.39
C CYS A 53 8.17 8.07 -10.03
N TYR A 54 7.92 8.68 -11.19
CA TYR A 54 8.83 9.60 -11.89
C TYR A 54 8.27 11.03 -12.04
N GLY A 55 7.23 11.41 -11.29
CA GLY A 55 6.72 12.78 -11.34
C GLY A 55 5.75 13.09 -10.21
N ALA A 56 5.97 14.23 -9.55
CA ALA A 56 5.19 14.77 -8.43
C ALA A 56 3.76 15.25 -8.82
N CYS A 57 3.13 14.64 -9.82
CA CYS A 57 1.83 15.06 -10.34
C CYS A 57 0.97 13.89 -10.86
N ASP A 58 1.29 12.65 -10.50
CA ASP A 58 0.52 11.46 -10.85
C ASP A 58 0.02 10.82 -9.55
N LEU A 59 -0.77 11.58 -8.78
CA LEU A 59 -1.70 10.93 -7.86
C LEU A 59 -2.70 10.23 -8.80
N PRO A 60 -2.88 8.91 -8.72
CA PRO A 60 -4.01 8.27 -9.37
C PRO A 60 -5.25 9.12 -9.08
N ASP A 61 -5.96 9.54 -10.14
CA ASP A 61 -7.35 9.98 -10.04
C ASP A 61 -8.20 8.73 -9.74
N TYR A 62 -7.93 8.14 -8.57
CA TYR A 62 -8.54 6.95 -8.06
C TYR A 62 -8.99 7.31 -6.66
N GLU A 63 -10.29 7.46 -6.48
CA GLU A 63 -10.88 7.67 -5.17
C GLU A 63 -10.69 6.38 -4.35
N CYS A 64 -9.62 6.35 -3.55
CA CYS A 64 -9.42 5.34 -2.53
C CYS A 64 -9.61 5.95 -1.15
N ASP A 65 -10.23 5.20 -0.24
CA ASP A 65 -10.38 5.61 1.16
C ASP A 65 -9.06 5.57 1.93
N LEU A 66 -8.12 4.72 1.50
CA LEU A 66 -6.82 4.55 2.16
C LEU A 66 -5.69 4.30 1.15
N LEU A 67 -4.59 5.03 1.28
CA LEU A 67 -3.34 4.79 0.56
C LEU A 67 -2.30 4.19 1.51
N ILE A 68 -1.79 3.00 1.18
CA ILE A 68 -0.68 2.35 1.88
C ILE A 68 0.54 2.40 0.97
N HIS A 69 1.52 3.23 1.36
CA HIS A 69 2.78 3.38 0.66
C HIS A 69 3.89 2.60 1.36
N PHE A 70 4.53 1.69 0.63
CA PHE A 70 5.69 0.94 1.08
C PHE A 70 6.93 1.50 0.39
N GLY A 71 8.09 1.46 1.06
CA GLY A 71 9.38 1.69 0.38
C GLY A 71 9.98 3.08 0.47
N HIS A 72 9.41 3.98 1.27
CA HIS A 72 10.20 5.06 1.86
C HIS A 72 10.39 4.73 3.33
N GLU A 73 11.64 4.72 3.81
CA GLU A 73 11.88 4.91 5.24
C GLU A 73 11.04 6.12 5.65
N GLU A 74 10.27 6.00 6.73
CA GLU A 74 9.67 7.15 7.37
C GLU A 74 10.77 8.20 7.45
N PHE A 75 10.63 9.30 6.71
CA PHE A 75 11.51 10.44 6.88
C PHE A 75 11.22 10.91 8.31
N THR A 76 11.98 10.40 9.27
CA THR A 76 12.07 10.95 10.61
C THR A 76 12.61 12.35 10.44
N SER A 77 11.71 13.32 10.32
CA SER A 77 12.04 14.70 10.63
C SER A 77 12.09 14.77 12.15
N SER A 78 13.26 14.47 12.72
CA SER A 78 13.62 14.80 14.10
C SER A 78 15.10 15.11 14.17
#